data_AF-G5C8L4-F1
#
_entry.id   AF-G5C8L4-F1
#
_cell.length_a   1.000
_cell.length_b   1.000
_cell.length_c   1.000
_cell.angle_alpha   90.00
_cell.angle_beta   90.00
_cell.angle_gamma   90.00
#
_symmetry.space_group_name_H-M   'P 1'
#
loop_
_entity.id
_entity.type
_entity.pdbx_description
1 polymer ?
#
loop_
_entity_poly.entity_id
_entity_poly.type
_entity_poly.pdbx_seq_one_letter_code
_entity_poly.pdbx_strand_id
1 'polypeptide(L)'
;MTSQICQNYSTTVDAAVNRLVNLHLRASYTYFSLTPGKTLDAMEATLALEKNLNQALLERHALGSAKTDPYLCDFLENHFLDEEVKLIKKIGDHLTNLLRLAGPHGGLGEYLFERLTLKHD
;
A
#
# COMPACT_ATOMS: atom_id res chain seq x y z
N MET A 1 -7.89 -21.42 -23.62
CA MET A 1 -7.20 -22.64 -23.14
C MET A 1 -7.22 -22.60 -21.63
N THR A 2 -7.81 -23.58 -20.97
CA THR A 2 -7.79 -23.73 -19.52
C THR A 2 -6.52 -24.49 -19.11
N SER A 3 -5.85 -24.02 -18.05
CA SER A 3 -4.62 -24.63 -17.56
C SER A 3 -4.91 -26.00 -16.93
N GLN A 4 -4.05 -26.99 -17.18
CA GLN A 4 -4.18 -28.36 -16.66
C GLN A 4 -3.99 -28.44 -15.13
N ILE A 5 -3.41 -27.42 -14.51
CA ILE A 5 -3.14 -27.36 -13.06
C ILE A 5 -4.14 -26.47 -12.30
N CYS A 6 -5.07 -25.82 -13.00
CA CYS A 6 -6.00 -24.88 -12.36
C CYS A 6 -7.08 -25.63 -11.59
N GLN A 7 -7.03 -25.57 -10.27
CA GLN A 7 -8.06 -26.10 -9.37
C GLN A 7 -8.59 -24.98 -8.48
N ASN A 8 -9.90 -24.78 -8.46
CA ASN A 8 -10.61 -23.77 -7.65
C ASN A 8 -10.24 -22.30 -7.88
N TYR A 9 -9.40 -21.99 -8.88
CA TYR A 9 -9.02 -20.63 -9.22
C TYR A 9 -9.97 -20.04 -10.28
N SER A 10 -10.83 -19.12 -9.84
CA SER A 10 -11.83 -18.47 -10.70
C SER A 10 -11.22 -17.38 -11.58
N THR A 11 -11.79 -17.15 -12.77
CA THR A 11 -11.41 -16.02 -13.64
C THR A 11 -11.59 -14.65 -12.97
N THR A 12 -12.50 -14.55 -11.99
CA THR A 12 -12.66 -13.33 -11.19
C THR A 12 -11.49 -13.11 -10.23
N VAL A 13 -10.92 -14.20 -9.69
CA VAL A 13 -9.70 -14.15 -8.85
C VAL A 13 -8.50 -13.75 -9.70
N ASP A 14 -8.40 -14.27 -10.93
CA ASP A 14 -7.33 -13.92 -11.86
C ASP A 14 -7.30 -12.43 -12.23
N ALA A 15 -8.46 -11.87 -12.57
CA ALA A 15 -8.59 -10.44 -12.84
C ALA A 15 -8.24 -9.60 -11.61
N ALA A 16 -8.58 -10.08 -10.41
CA ALA A 16 -8.24 -9.45 -9.15
C ALA A 16 -6.72 -9.45 -8.89
N VAL A 17 -6.02 -10.57 -9.06
CA VAL A 17 -4.56 -10.64 -8.88
C VAL A 17 -3.86 -9.68 -9.85
N ASN A 18 -4.27 -9.67 -11.12
CA ASN A 18 -3.71 -8.75 -12.12
C ASN A 18 -3.91 -7.27 -11.76
N ARG A 19 -5.08 -6.91 -11.22
CA ARG A 19 -5.33 -5.55 -10.73
C ARG A 19 -4.46 -5.20 -9.51
N LEU A 20 -4.17 -6.17 -8.63
CA LEU A 20 -3.32 -5.95 -7.45
C LEU A 20 -1.87 -5.67 -7.86
N VAL A 21 -1.32 -6.50 -8.74
CA VAL A 21 0.04 -6.33 -9.29
C VAL A 21 0.20 -4.95 -9.95
N ASN A 22 -0.78 -4.54 -10.76
CA ASN A 22 -0.76 -3.21 -11.38
C ASN A 22 -0.80 -2.08 -10.35
N LEU A 23 -1.52 -2.27 -9.24
CA LEU A 23 -1.65 -1.26 -8.20
C LEU A 23 -0.37 -1.16 -7.35
N HIS A 24 0.28 -2.28 -7.02
CA HIS A 24 1.61 -2.32 -6.38
C HIS A 24 2.71 -1.70 -7.25
N LEU A 25 2.70 -1.97 -8.56
CA LEU A 25 3.63 -1.34 -9.50
C LEU A 25 3.45 0.18 -9.55
N ARG A 26 2.19 0.65 -9.51
CA ARG A 26 1.88 2.08 -9.45
C ARG A 26 2.31 2.72 -8.12
N ALA A 27 2.14 2.02 -7.00
CA ALA A 27 2.60 2.49 -5.69
C ALA A 27 4.13 2.63 -5.67
N SER A 28 4.85 1.59 -6.09
CA SER A 28 6.32 1.61 -6.23
C SER A 28 6.81 2.76 -7.12
N TYR A 29 6.15 2.98 -8.26
CA TYR A 29 6.49 4.08 -9.17
C TYR A 29 6.22 5.45 -8.56
N THR A 30 5.11 5.59 -7.82
CA THR A 30 4.78 6.83 -7.11
C THR A 30 5.83 7.11 -6.05
N TYR A 31 6.20 6.10 -5.25
CA TYR A 31 7.24 6.17 -4.22
C TYR A 31 8.61 6.60 -4.78
N PHE A 32 9.00 6.06 -5.94
CA PHE A 32 10.25 6.41 -6.62
C PHE A 32 10.23 7.82 -7.21
N SER A 33 9.07 8.29 -7.65
CA SER A 33 8.88 9.62 -8.26
C SER A 33 8.66 10.74 -7.23
N LEU A 34 8.57 10.41 -5.92
CA LEU A 34 8.50 11.39 -4.85
C LEU A 34 9.76 12.27 -4.88
N THR A 35 9.58 13.55 -5.20
CA THR A 35 10.64 14.56 -5.20
C THR A 35 10.67 15.30 -3.85
N PRO A 36 11.85 15.47 -3.24
CA PRO A 36 11.99 16.22 -1.99
C PRO A 36 11.64 17.70 -2.24
N GLY A 37 10.62 18.22 -1.56
CA GLY A 37 10.10 19.58 -1.75
C GLY A 37 8.56 19.69 -1.70
N LYS A 38 7.84 18.56 -1.70
CA LYS A 38 6.40 18.46 -1.40
C LYS A 38 6.08 17.23 -0.55
N THR A 39 6.86 17.05 0.52
CA THR A 39 6.87 15.80 1.30
C THR A 39 5.50 15.51 1.94
N LEU A 40 4.76 16.55 2.37
CA LEU A 40 3.44 16.39 2.98
C LEU A 40 2.37 15.92 1.98
N ASP A 41 2.11 16.69 0.92
CA ASP A 41 1.12 16.35 -0.12
C ASP A 41 1.39 14.96 -0.71
N ALA A 42 2.67 14.65 -0.92
CA ALA A 42 3.07 13.38 -1.50
C ALA A 42 2.85 12.21 -0.53
N MET A 43 3.14 12.38 0.77
CA MET A 43 2.83 11.35 1.77
C MET A 43 1.33 11.18 2.02
N GLU A 44 0.53 12.24 1.93
CA GLU A 44 -0.94 12.15 1.96
C GLU A 44 -1.47 11.36 0.76
N ALA A 45 -0.95 11.64 -0.43
CA ALA A 45 -1.29 10.89 -1.64
C ALA A 45 -0.88 9.42 -1.54
N THR A 46 0.31 9.13 -1.00
CA THR A 46 0.76 7.75 -0.76
C THR A 46 -0.15 7.05 0.25
N LEU A 47 -0.48 7.68 1.38
CA LEU A 47 -1.39 7.09 2.37
C LEU A 47 -2.77 6.78 1.78
N ALA A 48 -3.30 7.68 0.94
CA ALA A 48 -4.56 7.45 0.24
C ALA A 48 -4.47 6.27 -0.74
N LEU A 49 -3.33 6.12 -1.42
CA LEU A 49 -3.09 4.99 -2.31
C LEU A 49 -3.04 3.67 -1.55
N GLU A 50 -2.29 3.59 -0.44
CA GLU A 50 -2.21 2.38 0.40
C GLU A 50 -3.57 2.01 1.00
N LYS A 51 -4.36 2.99 1.46
CA LYS A 51 -5.72 2.71 1.92
C LYS A 51 -6.61 2.13 0.82
N ASN A 52 -6.49 2.64 -0.41
CA ASN A 52 -7.23 2.11 -1.55
C ASN A 52 -6.76 0.70 -1.93
N LEU A 53 -5.45 0.43 -1.84
CA LEU A 53 -4.86 -0.90 -2.00
C LEU A 53 -5.43 -1.90 -0.99
N ASN A 54 -5.35 -1.57 0.29
CA ASN A 54 -5.89 -2.38 1.38
C ASN A 54 -7.39 -2.64 1.22
N GLN A 55 -8.18 -1.62 0.82
CA GLN A 55 -9.60 -1.81 0.52
C GLN A 55 -9.81 -2.80 -0.64
N ALA A 56 -9.01 -2.70 -1.70
CA ALA A 56 -9.08 -3.63 -2.82
C ALA A 56 -8.69 -5.06 -2.39
N LEU A 57 -7.77 -5.22 -1.45
CA LEU A 57 -7.39 -6.51 -0.88
C LEU A 57 -8.52 -7.12 -0.04
N LEU A 58 -9.18 -6.31 0.79
CA LEU A 58 -10.33 -6.74 1.59
C LEU A 58 -11.51 -7.18 0.70
N GLU A 59 -11.79 -6.45 -0.38
CA GLU A 59 -12.83 -6.85 -1.34
C GLU A 59 -12.50 -8.19 -2.03
N ARG A 60 -11.21 -8.44 -2.31
CA ARG A 60 -10.76 -9.72 -2.86
C ARG A 60 -10.87 -10.85 -1.86
N HIS A 61 -10.51 -10.60 -0.60
CA HIS A 61 -10.67 -11.57 0.48
C HIS A 61 -12.15 -11.94 0.66
N ALA A 62 -13.04 -10.95 0.65
CA ALA A 62 -14.48 -11.18 0.70
C ALA A 62 -14.99 -11.99 -0.51
N LEU A 63 -14.46 -11.74 -1.72
CA LEU A 63 -14.78 -12.52 -2.91
C LEU A 63 -14.27 -13.97 -2.79
N GLY A 64 -13.03 -14.17 -2.33
CA GLY A 64 -12.45 -15.49 -2.07
C GLY A 64 -13.31 -16.29 -1.09
N SER A 65 -13.71 -15.65 0.01
CA SER A 65 -14.62 -16.21 1.00
C SER A 65 -15.96 -16.61 0.39
N ALA A 66 -16.59 -15.72 -0.40
CA ALA A 66 -17.85 -15.98 -1.08
C ALA A 66 -17.78 -17.11 -2.13
N LYS A 67 -16.60 -17.33 -2.71
CA LYS A 67 -16.33 -18.42 -3.66
C LYS A 67 -15.83 -19.70 -2.98
N THR A 68 -15.71 -19.71 -1.66
CA THR A 68 -15.15 -20.83 -0.89
C THR A 68 -13.75 -21.20 -1.40
N ASP A 69 -12.91 -20.19 -1.63
CA ASP A 69 -11.51 -20.33 -2.02
C ASP A 69 -10.61 -20.05 -0.78
N PRO A 70 -10.36 -21.06 0.06
CA PRO A 70 -9.57 -20.88 1.28
C PRO A 70 -8.10 -20.57 0.97
N TYR A 71 -7.58 -21.05 -0.16
CA TYR A 71 -6.19 -20.81 -0.55
C TYR A 71 -5.95 -19.34 -0.89
N LEU A 72 -6.87 -18.72 -1.63
CA LEU A 72 -6.78 -17.28 -1.91
C LEU A 72 -6.87 -16.45 -0.62
N CYS A 73 -7.79 -16.81 0.29
CA CYS A 73 -7.95 -16.06 1.54
C CYS A 73 -6.68 -16.13 2.40
N ASP A 74 -6.15 -17.34 2.61
CA ASP A 74 -4.90 -17.56 3.34
C ASP A 74 -3.71 -16.83 2.70
N PHE A 75 -3.60 -16.87 1.38
CA PHE A 75 -2.56 -16.14 0.65
C PHE A 75 -2.64 -14.62 0.87
N LEU A 76 -3.84 -14.03 0.83
CA LEU A 76 -4.03 -12.60 1.07
C LEU A 76 -3.72 -12.21 2.52
N GLU A 77 -4.14 -13.02 3.48
CA GLU A 77 -3.89 -12.82 4.91
C GLU A 77 -2.40 -12.86 5.24
N ASN A 78 -1.69 -13.91 4.79
CA ASN A 78 -0.30 -14.16 5.17
C ASN A 78 0.71 -13.28 4.44
N HIS A 79 0.40 -12.78 3.25
CA HIS A 79 1.37 -12.06 2.42
C HIS A 79 1.08 -10.57 2.22
N PHE A 80 -0.16 -10.12 2.38
CA PHE A 80 -0.55 -8.76 2.00
C PHE A 80 -1.23 -7.98 3.12
N LEU A 81 -2.27 -8.54 3.75
CA LEU A 81 -3.11 -7.76 4.67
C LEU A 81 -2.34 -7.22 5.88
N ASP A 82 -1.45 -8.01 6.48
CA ASP A 82 -0.63 -7.56 7.61
C ASP A 82 0.42 -6.51 7.18
N GLU A 83 1.06 -6.71 6.03
CA GLU A 83 2.07 -5.80 5.49
C GLU A 83 1.48 -4.44 5.10
N GLU A 84 0.29 -4.42 4.50
CA GLU A 84 -0.43 -3.19 4.16
C GLU A 84 -0.83 -2.39 5.40
N VAL A 85 -1.31 -3.05 6.46
CA VAL A 85 -1.64 -2.37 7.73
C VAL A 85 -0.39 -1.77 8.36
N LYS A 86 0.74 -2.49 8.37
CA LYS A 86 2.03 -1.98 8.84
C LYS A 86 2.50 -0.77 8.03
N LEU A 87 2.37 -0.82 6.70
CA LEU A 87 2.77 0.27 5.81
C LEU A 87 1.91 1.52 5.99
N ILE A 88 0.58 1.35 6.01
CA ILE A 88 -0.38 2.43 6.30
C ILE A 88 -0.06 3.10 7.64
N LYS A 89 0.23 2.30 8.67
CA LYS A 89 0.64 2.82 9.99
C LYS A 89 1.93 3.63 9.87
N LYS A 90 2.97 3.09 9.23
CA LYS A 90 4.27 3.76 9.06
C LYS A 90 4.12 5.12 8.35
N ILE A 91 3.34 5.18 7.27
CA ILE A 91 3.08 6.42 6.54
C ILE A 91 2.27 7.41 7.40
N GLY A 92 1.28 6.92 8.16
CA GLY A 92 0.52 7.75 9.11
C GLY A 92 1.37 8.35 10.24
N ASP A 93 2.29 7.55 10.79
CA ASP A 93 3.25 7.99 11.80
C ASP A 93 4.19 9.07 11.22
N HIS A 94 4.67 8.86 9.99
CA HIS A 94 5.47 9.82 9.25
C HIS A 94 4.72 11.14 8.99
N LEU A 95 3.46 11.08 8.55
CA LEU A 95 2.63 12.27 8.32
C LEU A 95 2.42 13.08 9.60
N THR A 96 2.12 12.40 10.71
CA THR A 96 1.95 13.03 12.02
C THR A 96 3.24 13.74 12.46
N ASN A 97 4.39 13.12 12.21
CA ASN A 97 5.69 13.74 12.48
C ASN A 97 5.96 14.96 11.61
N LEU A 98 5.67 14.90 10.30
CA LEU A 98 5.80 16.06 9.41
C LEU A 98 4.89 17.22 9.82
N LEU A 99 3.61 16.96 10.11
CA LEU A 99 2.66 17.99 10.57
C LEU A 99 3.12 18.65 11.87
N ARG A 100 3.70 17.87 12.79
CA ARG A 100 4.26 18.40 14.04
C ARG A 100 5.51 19.27 13.81
N LEU A 101 6.30 18.95 12.80
CA LEU A 101 7.51 19.69 12.42
C LEU A 101 7.21 20.89 11.50
N ALA A 102 5.98 21.03 11.01
CA ALA A 102 5.51 22.16 10.21
C ALA A 102 5.33 23.42 11.09
N GLY A 103 6.46 23.99 11.54
CA GLY A 103 6.51 25.29 12.20
C GLY A 103 6.62 26.47 11.22
N PRO A 104 6.84 27.71 11.71
CA PRO A 104 6.97 28.92 10.87
C PRO A 104 8.05 28.86 9.78
N HIS A 105 8.93 27.85 9.82
CA HIS A 105 10.02 27.62 8.89
C HIS A 105 9.87 26.22 8.30
N GLY A 106 8.83 25.99 7.49
CA GLY A 106 8.44 24.67 6.95
C GLY A 106 9.58 23.88 6.30
N GLY A 107 10.55 24.55 5.66
CA GLY A 107 11.71 23.90 5.06
C GLY A 107 12.68 23.24 6.05
N LEU A 108 12.80 23.74 7.29
CA LEU A 108 13.64 23.10 8.32
C LEU A 108 13.00 21.82 8.85
N GLY A 109 11.66 21.80 8.97
CA GLY A 109 10.91 20.63 9.41
C GLY A 109 11.04 19.46 8.44
N GLU A 110 10.91 19.73 7.14
CA GLU A 110 11.09 18.72 6.09
C GLU A 110 12.53 18.17 6.05
N TYR A 111 13.54 19.05 6.14
CA TYR A 111 14.94 18.64 6.16
C TYR A 111 15.30 17.76 7.36
N LEU A 112 14.80 18.11 8.56
CA LEU A 112 15.02 17.31 9.77
C LEU A 112 14.31 15.96 9.69
N PHE A 113 13.10 15.92 9.14
CA PHE A 113 12.36 14.69 8.92
C PHE A 113 13.10 13.73 7.98
N GLU A 114 13.59 14.23 6.83
CA GLU A 114 14.36 13.44 5.88
C GLU A 114 15.64 12.88 6.52
N ARG A 115 16.38 13.70 7.27
CA ARG A 115 17.66 13.27 7.86
C ARG A 115 17.53 12.33 9.05
N LEU A 116 16.52 12.52 9.89
CA LEU A 116 16.44 11.82 11.17
C LEU A 116 15.45 10.65 11.14
N THR A 117 14.50 10.64 10.21
CA THR A 117 13.48 9.59 10.11
C THR A 117 13.74 8.72 8.88
N LEU A 118 13.74 9.29 7.67
CA LEU A 118 13.82 8.50 6.43
C LEU A 118 15.19 7.86 6.18
N LYS A 119 16.30 8.45 6.63
CA LYS A 119 17.65 7.87 6.48
C LYS A 119 17.98 6.78 7.50
N HIS A 120 17.15 6.61 8.53
CA HIS A 120 17.37 5.66 9.61
C HIS A 120 16.30 4.55 9.67
N ASP A 121 15.31 4.60 8.79
CA ASP A 121 14.33 3.53 8.49
C ASP A 121 14.86 2.56 7.43
#